data_AF-A0A9D0ZC51-F1
#
_entry.id   AF-A0A9D0ZC51-F1
#
_cell.length_a   1.000
_cell.length_b   1.000
_cell.length_c   1.000
_cell.angle_alpha   90.00
_cell.angle_beta   90.00
_cell.angle_gamma   90.00
#
_symmetry.space_group_name_H-M   'P 1'
#
loop_
_entity.id
_entity.type
_entity.pdbx_description
1 polymer ?
#
loop_
_entity_poly.entity_id
_entity_poly.type
_entity_poly.pdbx_seq_one_letter_code
_entity_poly.pdbx_strand_id
1 'polypeptide(L)'
;MKLKKAAAAAAAVLLFLMANLRFEYTVSAGGEELPGRWTRAEINSAVRAATAAAEEVARGESAPPELELRAEPVFAASGSGGSASALSRELLGRCEGVEAAYLVTVDGAALGVTADSSAFGEAMDALLASLVSREAVSAHVSGEISLAPVCVPEGEAESATAMAEAVCAAAPVIYFTPDGRERIAVA
;
A
#
# COMPACT_ATOMS: atom_id res chain seq x y z
N MET A 1 -40.68 -40.15 -26.42
CA MET A 1 -40.03 -39.01 -27.13
C MET A 1 -39.76 -37.80 -26.22
N LYS A 2 -40.65 -37.45 -25.28
CA LYS A 2 -40.48 -36.31 -24.35
C LYS A 2 -39.32 -36.48 -23.34
N LEU A 3 -39.14 -37.67 -22.77
CA LEU A 3 -38.02 -37.96 -21.84
C LEU A 3 -36.62 -37.77 -22.46
N LYS A 4 -36.42 -38.22 -23.71
CA LYS A 4 -35.13 -38.05 -24.41
C LYS A 4 -34.80 -36.58 -24.65
N LYS A 5 -35.82 -35.77 -24.98
CA LYS A 5 -35.66 -34.31 -25.15
C LYS A 5 -35.39 -33.60 -23.80
N ALA A 6 -36.05 -34.01 -22.73
CA ALA A 6 -35.81 -33.49 -21.39
C ALA A 6 -34.40 -33.82 -20.89
N ALA A 7 -33.94 -35.05 -21.09
CA ALA A 7 -32.58 -35.47 -20.74
C ALA A 7 -31.52 -34.69 -21.53
N ALA A 8 -31.73 -34.50 -22.84
CA ALA A 8 -30.83 -33.71 -23.68
C ALA A 8 -30.79 -32.23 -23.23
N ALA A 9 -31.93 -31.65 -22.88
CA ALA A 9 -31.99 -30.28 -22.36
C ALA A 9 -31.26 -30.14 -21.01
N ALA A 10 -31.45 -31.10 -20.09
CA ALA A 10 -30.74 -31.12 -18.82
C ALA A 10 -29.21 -31.25 -19.01
N ALA A 11 -28.76 -32.12 -19.92
CA ALA A 11 -27.35 -32.27 -20.25
C ALA A 11 -26.76 -30.99 -20.87
N ALA A 12 -27.51 -30.32 -21.75
CA ALA A 12 -27.08 -29.05 -22.35
C ALA A 12 -26.92 -27.95 -21.29
N VAL A 13 -27.85 -27.86 -20.32
CA VAL A 13 -27.74 -26.92 -19.20
C VAL A 13 -26.52 -27.25 -18.33
N LEU A 14 -26.29 -28.52 -18.01
CA LEU A 14 -25.14 -28.93 -17.19
C LEU A 14 -23.81 -28.59 -17.87
N LEU A 15 -23.68 -28.86 -19.17
CA LEU A 15 -22.51 -28.52 -19.96
C LEU A 15 -22.31 -27.00 -20.04
N PHE A 16 -23.38 -26.24 -20.21
CA PHE A 16 -23.33 -24.78 -20.19
C PHE A 16 -22.84 -24.25 -18.85
N LEU A 17 -23.36 -24.77 -17.74
CA LEU A 17 -22.91 -24.42 -16.39
C LEU A 17 -21.43 -24.78 -16.22
N MET A 18 -20.99 -25.99 -16.55
CA MET A 18 -19.59 -26.39 -16.40
C MET A 18 -18.63 -25.59 -17.30
N ALA A 19 -19.07 -25.17 -18.48
CA ALA A 19 -18.23 -24.39 -19.39
C ALA A 19 -18.08 -22.91 -18.97
N ASN A 20 -19.05 -22.36 -18.23
CA ASN A 20 -19.14 -20.92 -17.97
C ASN A 20 -19.09 -20.54 -16.49
N LEU A 21 -19.32 -21.48 -15.58
CA LEU A 21 -19.22 -21.26 -14.14
C LEU A 21 -17.76 -21.36 -13.72
N ARG A 22 -17.25 -20.29 -13.15
CA ARG A 22 -15.93 -20.23 -12.52
C ARG A 22 -16.09 -19.84 -11.06
N PHE A 23 -15.10 -20.21 -10.25
CA PHE A 23 -14.99 -19.72 -8.89
C PHE A 23 -13.91 -18.64 -8.84
N GLU A 24 -14.33 -17.46 -8.40
CA GLU A 24 -13.43 -16.41 -7.99
C GLU A 24 -13.47 -16.30 -6.46
N TYR A 25 -12.46 -15.67 -5.91
CA TYR A 25 -12.29 -15.56 -4.48
C TYR A 25 -12.10 -14.09 -4.11
N THR A 26 -12.82 -13.64 -3.09
CA THR A 26 -12.38 -12.47 -2.32
C THR A 26 -11.33 -12.94 -1.31
N VAL A 27 -10.35 -12.08 -1.06
CA VAL A 27 -9.19 -12.37 -0.20
C VAL A 27 -9.23 -11.40 0.96
N SER A 28 -9.14 -11.92 2.19
CA SER A 28 -8.88 -11.08 3.37
C SER A 28 -7.55 -11.45 3.99
N ALA A 29 -6.80 -10.44 4.44
CA ALA A 29 -5.50 -10.59 5.08
C ALA A 29 -5.46 -9.69 6.32
N GLY A 30 -5.11 -10.26 7.48
CA GLY A 30 -5.09 -9.50 8.74
C GLY A 30 -6.47 -8.96 9.15
N GLY A 31 -7.56 -9.64 8.77
CA GLY A 31 -8.94 -9.23 9.06
C GLY A 31 -9.52 -8.16 8.12
N GLU A 32 -8.76 -7.69 7.13
CA GLU A 32 -9.21 -6.73 6.13
C GLU A 32 -9.47 -7.42 4.78
N GLU A 33 -10.64 -7.16 4.17
CA GLU A 33 -10.95 -7.66 2.82
C GLU A 33 -10.25 -6.78 1.77
N LEU A 34 -9.40 -7.40 0.95
CA LEU A 34 -8.65 -6.72 -0.10
C LEU A 34 -9.55 -6.46 -1.33
N PRO A 35 -9.42 -5.29 -1.97
CA PRO A 35 -10.26 -4.93 -3.09
C PRO A 35 -9.92 -5.77 -4.32
N GLY A 36 -10.88 -6.61 -4.76
CA GLY A 36 -10.75 -7.35 -6.00
C GLY A 36 -11.29 -8.77 -5.90
N ARG A 37 -11.14 -9.50 -7.01
CA ARG A 37 -11.52 -10.90 -7.14
C ARG A 37 -10.47 -11.61 -7.97
N TRP A 38 -10.10 -12.80 -7.52
CA TRP A 38 -9.01 -13.55 -8.11
C TRP A 38 -9.37 -15.02 -8.23
N THR A 39 -8.80 -15.67 -9.22
CA THR A 39 -8.77 -17.13 -9.28
C THR A 39 -7.80 -17.69 -8.24
N ARG A 40 -7.95 -18.97 -7.91
CA ARG A 40 -7.02 -19.64 -6.99
C ARG A 40 -5.58 -19.63 -7.50
N ALA A 41 -5.40 -19.70 -8.83
CA ALA A 41 -4.09 -19.67 -9.45
C ALA A 41 -3.40 -18.31 -9.28
N GLU A 42 -4.15 -17.21 -9.43
CA GLU A 42 -3.65 -15.84 -9.23
C GLU A 42 -3.30 -15.59 -7.78
N ILE A 43 -4.13 -16.04 -6.82
CA ILE A 43 -3.82 -15.93 -5.39
C ILE A 43 -2.53 -16.68 -5.06
N ASN A 44 -2.41 -17.94 -5.48
CA ASN A 44 -1.20 -18.72 -5.23
C ASN A 44 0.04 -18.08 -5.88
N SER A 45 -0.12 -17.45 -7.05
CA SER A 45 0.97 -16.73 -7.71
C SER A 45 1.35 -15.45 -6.96
N ALA A 46 0.37 -14.69 -6.49
CA ALA A 46 0.57 -13.46 -5.74
C ALA A 46 1.24 -13.74 -4.39
N VAL A 47 0.80 -14.77 -3.67
CA VAL A 47 1.42 -15.21 -2.40
C VAL A 47 2.88 -15.56 -2.63
N ARG A 48 3.20 -16.40 -3.62
CA ARG A 48 4.61 -16.76 -3.91
C ARG A 48 5.47 -15.55 -4.27
N ALA A 49 4.93 -14.64 -5.09
CA ALA A 49 5.65 -13.44 -5.48
C ALA A 49 5.88 -12.49 -4.29
N ALA A 50 4.88 -12.32 -3.42
CA ALA A 50 4.99 -11.53 -2.21
C ALA A 50 6.01 -12.13 -1.24
N THR A 51 5.97 -13.44 -0.99
CA THR A 51 6.93 -14.11 -0.11
C THR A 51 8.36 -14.01 -0.64
N ALA A 52 8.58 -14.24 -1.94
CA ALA A 52 9.92 -14.11 -2.51
C ALA A 52 10.46 -12.68 -2.40
N ALA A 53 9.62 -11.67 -2.66
CA ALA A 53 9.99 -10.27 -2.45
C ALA A 53 10.21 -9.95 -0.96
N ALA A 54 9.46 -10.56 -0.06
CA ALA A 54 9.62 -10.40 1.37
C ALA A 54 10.94 -10.98 1.87
N GLU A 55 11.36 -12.13 1.36
CA GLU A 55 12.67 -12.72 1.69
C GLU A 55 13.84 -11.80 1.27
N GLU A 56 13.71 -11.14 0.11
CA GLU A 56 14.67 -10.15 -0.36
C GLU A 56 14.69 -8.90 0.53
N VAL A 57 13.52 -8.37 0.89
CA VAL A 57 13.39 -7.20 1.74
C VAL A 57 13.90 -7.51 3.14
N ALA A 58 13.36 -8.51 3.83
CA ALA A 58 13.72 -8.91 5.19
C ALA A 58 15.16 -9.45 5.31
N ARG A 59 15.84 -9.71 4.18
CA ARG A 59 17.20 -10.29 4.13
C ARG A 59 17.28 -11.65 4.84
N GLY A 60 16.23 -12.45 4.72
CA GLY A 60 16.08 -13.71 5.46
C GLY A 60 14.84 -14.49 5.02
N GLU A 61 14.57 -15.61 5.70
CA GLU A 61 13.32 -16.34 5.49
C GLU A 61 12.13 -15.49 5.95
N SER A 62 11.04 -15.52 5.19
CA SER A 62 9.80 -14.78 5.48
C SER A 62 8.60 -15.70 5.26
N ALA A 63 7.63 -15.65 6.17
CA ALA A 63 6.36 -16.37 6.01
C ALA A 63 5.31 -15.51 5.28
N PRO A 64 4.48 -16.13 4.41
CA PRO A 64 3.34 -15.44 3.83
C PRO A 64 2.30 -15.07 4.90
N PRO A 65 1.52 -14.00 4.69
CA PRO A 65 0.40 -13.66 5.57
C PRO A 65 -0.66 -14.78 5.58
N GLU A 66 -1.36 -14.90 6.69
CA GLU A 66 -2.56 -15.73 6.76
C GLU A 66 -3.69 -15.11 5.92
N LEU A 67 -4.29 -15.92 5.05
CA LEU A 67 -5.34 -15.49 4.13
C LEU A 67 -6.65 -16.21 4.40
N GLU A 68 -7.72 -15.44 4.50
CA GLU A 68 -9.09 -15.94 4.45
C GLU A 68 -9.64 -15.80 3.04
N LEU A 69 -10.24 -16.87 2.52
CA LEU A 69 -10.71 -16.94 1.14
C LEU A 69 -12.19 -17.27 1.10
N ARG A 70 -12.99 -16.40 0.47
CA ARG A 70 -14.41 -16.64 0.23
C ARG A 70 -14.67 -16.90 -1.24
N ALA A 71 -15.12 -18.10 -1.56
CA ALA A 71 -15.42 -18.50 -2.93
C ALA A 71 -16.78 -17.94 -3.37
N GLU A 72 -16.80 -17.31 -4.54
CA GLU A 72 -18.01 -16.81 -5.20
C GLU A 72 -18.16 -17.43 -6.59
N PRO A 73 -19.33 -18.01 -6.91
CA PRO A 73 -19.62 -18.49 -8.25
C PRO A 73 -19.85 -17.32 -9.20
N VAL A 74 -19.11 -17.27 -10.30
CA VAL A 74 -19.21 -16.22 -11.32
C VAL A 74 -19.52 -16.86 -12.68
N PHE A 75 -20.51 -16.31 -13.37
CA PHE A 75 -20.87 -16.69 -14.73
C PHE A 75 -20.27 -15.70 -15.73
N ALA A 76 -19.49 -16.22 -16.67
CA ALA A 76 -18.65 -15.46 -17.61
C ALA A 76 -17.44 -14.80 -16.93
N ALA A 77 -16.39 -14.55 -17.72
CA ALA A 77 -15.21 -13.82 -17.27
C ALA A 77 -15.60 -12.36 -17.00
N SER A 78 -16.20 -12.09 -15.84
CA SER A 78 -16.03 -10.80 -15.20
C SER A 78 -14.52 -10.56 -15.21
N GLY A 79 -14.06 -9.53 -15.93
CA GLY A 79 -12.64 -9.21 -15.97
C GLY A 79 -12.15 -9.19 -14.53
N SER A 80 -11.17 -10.02 -14.20
CA SER A 80 -10.59 -10.13 -12.87
C SER A 80 -10.39 -8.73 -12.33
N GLY A 81 -11.17 -8.36 -11.30
CA GLY A 81 -11.18 -6.98 -10.79
C GLY A 81 -9.83 -6.55 -10.21
N GLY A 82 -8.95 -7.50 -9.90
CA GLY A 82 -7.58 -7.26 -9.46
C GLY A 82 -6.57 -8.08 -10.25
N SER A 83 -5.40 -7.51 -10.56
CA SER A 83 -4.27 -8.27 -11.10
C SER A 83 -3.56 -9.04 -9.99
N ALA A 84 -2.94 -10.17 -10.33
CA ALA A 84 -2.08 -10.90 -9.38
C ALA A 84 -0.92 -10.03 -8.85
N SER A 85 -0.44 -9.08 -9.66
CA SER A 85 0.60 -8.13 -9.25
C SER A 85 0.12 -7.11 -8.23
N ALA A 86 -1.11 -6.62 -8.34
CA ALA A 86 -1.70 -5.72 -7.36
C ALA A 86 -1.88 -6.44 -6.02
N LEU A 87 -2.43 -7.66 -6.05
CA LEU A 87 -2.54 -8.51 -4.86
C LEU A 87 -1.17 -8.80 -4.24
N SER A 88 -0.16 -9.13 -5.04
CA SER A 88 1.20 -9.38 -4.53
C SER A 88 1.79 -8.18 -3.81
N ARG A 89 1.55 -6.95 -4.30
CA ARG A 89 2.05 -5.72 -3.65
C ARG A 89 1.36 -5.49 -2.31
N GLU A 90 0.05 -5.72 -2.24
CA GLU A 90 -0.70 -5.63 -0.98
C GLU A 90 -0.25 -6.67 0.04
N LEU A 91 0.03 -7.89 -0.41
CA LEU A 91 0.47 -8.96 0.49
C LEU A 91 1.90 -8.77 1.00
N LEU A 92 2.78 -8.10 0.25
CA LEU A 92 4.18 -7.90 0.62
C LEU A 92 4.32 -7.19 1.97
N GLY A 93 3.62 -6.07 2.18
CA GLY A 93 3.64 -5.33 3.45
C GLY A 93 2.97 -6.04 4.63
N ARG A 94 2.47 -7.26 4.43
CA ARG A 94 1.83 -8.12 5.44
C ARG A 94 2.61 -9.41 5.67
N CYS A 95 3.74 -9.63 4.98
CA CYS A 95 4.62 -10.78 5.20
C CYS A 95 5.45 -10.58 6.47
N GLU A 96 5.91 -11.68 7.07
CA GLU A 96 6.75 -11.62 8.27
C GLU A 96 8.09 -10.93 7.99
N GLY A 97 8.53 -10.04 8.89
CA GLY A 97 9.80 -9.32 8.77
C GLY A 97 9.78 -8.16 7.76
N VAL A 98 8.61 -7.81 7.22
CA VAL A 98 8.43 -6.69 6.29
C VAL A 98 7.41 -5.71 6.85
N GLU A 99 7.73 -4.42 6.79
CA GLU A 99 6.80 -3.35 7.12
C GLU A 99 6.51 -2.47 5.89
N ALA A 100 5.25 -2.08 5.73
CA ALA A 100 4.86 -1.04 4.79
C ALA A 100 5.28 0.32 5.35
N ALA A 101 5.92 1.14 4.53
CA ALA A 101 6.46 2.42 4.95
C ALA A 101 6.46 3.43 3.78
N TYR A 102 6.99 4.63 4.05
CA TYR A 102 7.07 5.72 3.08
C TYR A 102 8.51 6.22 2.99
N LEU A 103 9.07 6.14 1.79
CA LEU A 103 10.33 6.80 1.46
C LEU A 103 10.08 8.31 1.38
N VAL A 104 10.76 9.07 2.22
CA VAL A 104 10.69 10.53 2.24
C VAL A 104 11.82 11.10 1.39
N THR A 105 11.44 11.96 0.45
CA THR A 105 12.38 12.65 -0.43
C THR A 105 12.16 14.16 -0.38
N VAL A 106 13.23 14.92 -0.52
CA VAL A 106 13.20 16.39 -0.69
C VAL A 106 13.90 16.74 -1.99
N ASP A 107 13.19 17.39 -2.90
CA ASP A 107 13.66 17.70 -4.27
C ASP A 107 14.22 16.46 -5.00
N GLY A 108 13.62 15.29 -4.72
CA GLY A 108 14.02 13.99 -5.28
C GLY A 108 15.21 13.30 -4.60
N ALA A 109 15.86 13.93 -3.60
CA ALA A 109 16.89 13.29 -2.80
C ALA A 109 16.26 12.48 -1.64
N ALA A 110 16.62 11.19 -1.54
CA ALA A 110 16.16 10.32 -0.46
C ALA A 110 16.79 10.71 0.88
N LEU A 111 15.95 10.95 1.89
CA LEU A 111 16.39 11.25 3.25
C LEU A 111 16.32 10.01 4.15
N GLY A 112 15.24 9.25 4.05
CA GLY A 112 15.03 8.03 4.80
C GLY A 112 13.59 7.56 4.71
N VAL A 113 13.16 6.72 5.66
CA VAL A 113 11.87 6.03 5.60
C VAL A 113 11.10 6.27 6.90
N THR A 114 9.80 6.52 6.81
CA THR A 114 8.86 6.64 7.95
C THR A 114 7.73 5.62 7.81
N ALA A 115 7.28 5.03 8.92
CA ALA A 115 6.20 4.04 8.91
C ALA A 115 4.81 4.66 8.65
N ASP A 116 4.62 5.92 9.05
CA ASP A 116 3.31 6.57 9.05
C ASP A 116 3.39 7.97 8.42
N SER A 117 2.73 8.14 7.28
CA SER A 117 2.67 9.42 6.57
C SER A 117 1.87 10.49 7.32
N SER A 118 0.84 10.09 8.06
CA SER A 118 0.00 11.01 8.84
C SER A 118 0.75 11.50 10.07
N ALA A 119 1.38 10.60 10.82
CA ALA A 119 2.23 10.98 11.96
C ALA A 119 3.42 11.86 11.51
N PHE A 120 4.01 11.57 10.34
CA PHE A 120 5.03 12.43 9.74
C PHE A 120 4.50 13.84 9.42
N GLY A 121 3.31 13.95 8.83
CA GLY A 121 2.67 15.25 8.58
C GLY A 121 2.43 16.05 9.86
N GLU A 122 1.92 15.40 10.92
CA GLU A 122 1.73 16.04 12.22
C GLU A 122 3.06 16.48 12.86
N ALA A 123 4.10 15.66 12.75
CA ALA A 123 5.44 16.00 13.24
C ALA A 123 6.04 17.20 12.49
N MET A 124 5.85 17.26 11.16
CA MET A 124 6.24 18.40 10.34
C MET A 124 5.52 19.68 10.76
N ASP A 125 4.19 19.63 10.93
CA ASP A 125 3.39 20.79 11.35
C ASP A 125 3.83 21.31 12.72
N ALA A 126 4.04 20.41 13.68
CA ALA A 126 4.52 20.75 15.02
C ALA A 126 5.93 21.37 14.98
N LEU A 127 6.83 20.79 14.19
CA LEU A 127 8.21 21.27 14.05
C LEU A 127 8.25 22.64 13.37
N LEU A 128 7.53 22.83 12.27
CA LEU A 128 7.41 24.13 11.58
C LEU A 128 6.88 25.20 12.53
N ALA A 129 5.82 24.92 13.29
CA ALA A 129 5.26 25.86 14.26
C ALA A 129 6.25 26.24 15.37
N SER A 130 7.17 25.33 15.74
CA SER A 130 8.19 25.59 16.74
C SER A 130 9.37 26.44 16.24
N LEU A 131 9.69 26.34 14.94
CA LEU A 131 10.83 27.01 14.32
C LEU A 131 10.54 28.47 13.93
N VAL A 132 9.27 28.81 13.72
CA VAL A 132 8.89 30.13 13.20
C VAL A 132 8.47 31.11 14.30
N SER A 133 8.51 32.40 13.98
CA SER A 133 7.99 33.45 14.86
C SER A 133 6.50 33.22 15.15
N ARG A 134 6.02 33.57 16.36
CA ARG A 134 4.59 33.56 16.71
C ARG A 134 3.73 34.46 15.82
N GLU A 135 4.34 35.43 15.16
CA GLU A 135 3.68 36.33 14.22
C GLU A 135 3.64 35.77 12.78
N ALA A 136 4.26 34.62 12.52
CA ALA A 136 4.26 34.01 11.20
C ALA A 136 2.82 33.70 10.75
N VAL A 137 2.52 34.05 9.50
CA VAL A 137 1.22 33.81 8.86
C VAL A 137 1.23 32.50 8.09
N SER A 138 2.39 32.12 7.55
CA SER A 138 2.61 30.85 6.86
C SER A 138 4.06 30.42 6.99
N ALA A 139 4.29 29.11 6.89
CA ALA A 139 5.60 28.48 6.92
C ALA A 139 5.62 27.27 5.99
N HIS A 140 6.75 27.00 5.36
CA HIS A 140 6.98 25.80 4.55
C HIS A 140 8.48 25.48 4.46
N VAL A 141 8.80 24.25 4.08
CA VAL A 141 10.18 23.84 3.75
C VAL A 141 10.50 24.30 2.32
N SER A 142 11.72 24.77 2.06
CA SER A 142 12.11 25.37 0.76
C SER A 142 12.28 24.39 -0.40
N GLY A 143 11.66 23.21 -0.33
CA GLY A 143 11.78 22.15 -1.34
C GLY A 143 10.50 21.32 -1.42
N GLU A 144 10.39 20.50 -2.46
CA GLU A 144 9.26 19.60 -2.64
C GLU A 144 9.47 18.33 -1.80
N ILE A 145 8.64 18.16 -0.77
CA ILE A 145 8.59 16.93 0.02
C ILE A 145 7.67 15.94 -0.69
N SER A 146 8.18 14.76 -1.00
CA SER A 146 7.39 13.66 -1.57
C SER A 146 7.51 12.39 -0.75
N LEU A 147 6.39 11.68 -0.59
CA LEU A 147 6.29 10.39 0.09
C LEU A 147 5.91 9.32 -0.93
N ALA A 148 6.79 8.33 -1.12
CA ALA A 148 6.53 7.19 -1.98
C ALA A 148 6.32 5.93 -1.13
N PRO A 149 5.23 5.15 -1.35
CA PRO A 149 5.02 3.91 -0.62
C PRO A 149 6.10 2.87 -0.97
N VAL A 150 6.68 2.26 0.05
CA VAL A 150 7.74 1.24 -0.04
C VAL A 150 7.51 0.13 0.98
N CYS A 151 8.23 -0.97 0.84
CA CYS A 151 8.32 -2.00 1.87
C CYS A 151 9.78 -2.08 2.32
N VAL A 152 9.99 -2.10 3.62
CA VAL A 152 11.33 -2.16 4.25
C VAL A 152 11.37 -3.29 5.28
N PRO A 153 12.56 -3.70 5.74
CA PRO A 153 12.65 -4.66 6.84
C PRO A 153 11.98 -4.09 8.08
N GLU A 154 11.30 -4.95 8.82
CA GLU A 154 10.62 -4.55 10.06
C GLU A 154 11.59 -3.86 11.04
N GLY A 155 11.20 -2.68 11.52
CA GLY A 155 11.99 -1.86 12.44
C GLY A 155 13.08 -1.01 11.81
N GLU A 156 13.17 -0.92 10.47
CA GLU A 156 14.09 0.01 9.79
C GLU A 156 13.48 1.41 9.57
N ALA A 157 12.16 1.57 9.69
CA ALA A 157 11.53 2.87 9.62
C ALA A 157 11.93 3.77 10.81
N GLU A 158 12.25 5.02 10.49
CA GLU A 158 12.55 6.06 11.47
C GLU A 158 11.27 6.61 12.08
N SER A 159 11.40 7.19 13.28
CA SER A 159 10.26 7.88 13.90
C SER A 159 9.87 9.11 13.08
N ALA A 160 8.56 9.39 13.04
CA ALA A 160 8.01 10.56 12.35
C ALA A 160 8.71 11.88 12.75
N THR A 161 9.06 12.02 14.04
CA THR A 161 9.77 13.20 14.55
C THR A 161 11.21 13.27 14.02
N ALA A 162 11.96 12.17 14.07
CA ALA A 162 13.33 12.15 13.54
C ALA A 162 13.37 12.45 12.04
N MET A 163 12.40 11.91 11.29
CA MET A 163 12.27 12.18 9.86
C MET A 163 11.91 13.64 9.57
N ALA A 164 11.03 14.25 10.37
CA ALA A 164 10.68 15.66 10.25
C ALA A 164 11.90 16.57 10.53
N GLU A 165 12.69 16.24 11.56
CA GLU A 165 13.95 16.92 11.84
C GLU A 165 14.95 16.79 10.68
N ALA A 166 15.07 15.60 10.09
CA ALA A 166 15.94 15.36 8.93
C ALA A 166 15.53 16.20 7.71
N VAL A 167 14.22 16.34 7.46
CA VAL A 167 13.69 17.20 6.38
C VAL A 167 14.05 18.66 6.61
N CYS A 168 13.80 19.19 7.82
CA CYS A 168 14.13 20.57 8.17
C CYS A 168 15.64 20.84 8.22
N ALA A 169 16.47 19.82 8.44
CA ALA A 169 17.92 19.91 8.34
C ALA A 169 18.40 19.88 6.87
N ALA A 170 17.69 19.16 5.99
CA ALA A 170 18.02 19.03 4.59
C ALA A 170 17.60 20.25 3.75
N ALA A 171 16.51 20.92 4.12
CA ALA A 171 16.01 22.11 3.43
C ALA A 171 15.55 23.19 4.42
N PRO A 172 15.92 24.46 4.20
CA PRO A 172 15.58 25.54 5.11
C PRO A 172 14.07 25.77 5.19
N VAL A 173 13.60 26.16 6.37
CA VAL A 173 12.21 26.55 6.59
C VAL A 173 12.04 28.02 6.27
N ILE A 174 11.13 28.34 5.36
CA ILE A 174 10.77 29.69 4.94
C ILE A 174 9.43 30.04 5.59
N TYR A 175 9.34 31.24 6.16
CA TYR A 175 8.10 31.75 6.75
C TYR A 175 7.85 33.22 6.40
N PHE A 176 6.57 33.61 6.42
CA PHE A 176 6.15 34.97 6.10
C PHE A 176 5.54 35.65 7.32
N THR A 177 5.96 36.88 7.59
CA THR A 177 5.37 37.73 8.63
C THR A 177 4.21 38.58 8.09
N PRO A 178 3.39 39.22 8.96
CA PRO A 178 2.21 39.97 8.52
C PRO A 178 2.53 41.19 7.65
N ASP A 179 3.78 41.65 7.68
CA ASP A 179 4.34 42.68 6.79
C ASP A 179 4.68 42.17 5.38
N GLY A 180 4.42 40.89 5.09
CA GLY A 180 4.67 40.24 3.81
C GLY A 180 6.14 39.90 3.56
N ARG A 181 7.02 40.05 4.56
CA ARG A 181 8.44 39.74 4.39
C ARG A 181 8.70 38.25 4.56
N GLU A 182 9.45 37.72 3.62
CA GLU A 182 10.03 36.38 3.69
C GLU A 182 11.19 36.35 4.69
N ARG A 183 11.22 35.31 5.52
CA ARG A 183 12.28 35.06 6.49
C ARG A 183 12.62 33.57 6.49
N ILE A 184 13.88 33.27 6.80
CA ILE A 184 14.35 31.91 6.96
C ILE A 184 14.36 31.61 8.47
N ALA A 185 13.71 30.55 8.88
CA ALA A 185 13.81 30.05 10.25
C ALA A 185 15.17 29.38 10.42
N VAL A 186 15.86 29.72 11.50
CA VAL A 186 17.14 29.12 11.85
C VAL A 186 16.85 28.12 12.96
N ALA A 187 17.11 26.85 12.69
CA ALA A 187 17.07 25.78 13.68
C ALA A 187 18.17 25.96 14.75
#